data_AF-A0A2W1BRP2-F1
#
_entry.id   AF-A0A2W1BRP2-F1
#
_cell.length_a   1.000
_cell.length_b   1.000
_cell.length_c   1.000
_cell.angle_alpha   90.00
_cell.angle_beta   90.00
_cell.angle_gamma   90.00
#
_symmetry.space_group_name_H-M   'P 1'
#
loop_
_entity.id
_entity.type
_entity.pdbx_description
1 polymer ?
#
loop_
_entity_poly.entity_id
_entity_poly.type
_entity_poly.pdbx_seq_one_letter_code
_entity_poly.pdbx_strand_id
1 'polypeptide(L)'
;MKRCDLDPSHWEAMAADRTKWRRTIKDKVCEFESRRREQLDARRDELKARPPAAIQYTYIGGVLTCSECGRTFTAKIGFVSHWRAHQRSSQN
;
A
#
# COMPACT_ATOMS: atom_id res chain seq x y z
N MET A 1 21.09 -2.79 0.62
CA MET A 1 22.28 -3.13 -0.21
C MET A 1 22.17 -4.45 -0.95
N LYS A 2 21.65 -5.55 -0.36
CA LYS A 2 21.50 -6.85 -1.07
C LYS A 2 20.64 -6.82 -2.34
N ARG A 3 19.78 -5.81 -2.51
CA ARG A 3 18.88 -5.62 -3.67
C ARG A 3 19.38 -4.57 -4.67
N CYS A 4 20.62 -4.12 -4.52
CA CYS A 4 21.28 -3.20 -5.44
C CYS A 4 22.05 -3.95 -6.53
N ASP A 5 21.77 -5.25 -6.73
CA ASP A 5 22.37 -6.09 -7.77
C ASP A 5 23.91 -6.07 -7.76
N LEU A 6 24.47 -6.06 -6.54
CA LEU A 6 25.91 -6.12 -6.28
C LEU A 6 26.25 -7.52 -5.75
N ASP A 7 26.99 -8.31 -6.52
CA ASP A 7 27.43 -9.64 -6.10
C ASP A 7 28.47 -9.53 -4.97
N PRO A 8 28.17 -10.05 -3.77
CA PRO A 8 29.09 -10.06 -2.63
C PRO A 8 30.45 -10.70 -2.91
N SER A 9 30.50 -11.67 -3.83
CA SER A 9 31.70 -12.45 -4.14
C SER A 9 32.81 -11.62 -4.81
N HIS A 10 32.46 -10.49 -5.42
CA HIS A 10 33.38 -9.63 -6.16
C HIS A 10 33.72 -8.31 -5.44
N TRP A 11 33.20 -8.10 -4.22
CA TRP A 11 33.34 -6.81 -3.51
C TRP A 11 34.79 -6.46 -3.20
N GLU A 12 35.64 -7.41 -2.84
CA GLU A 12 37.05 -7.16 -2.54
C GLU A 12 37.83 -6.69 -3.78
N ALA A 13 37.64 -7.37 -4.91
CA ALA A 13 38.24 -6.99 -6.19
C ALA A 13 37.75 -5.62 -6.67
N MET A 14 36.46 -5.32 -6.48
CA MET A 14 35.88 -4.02 -6.84
C MET A 14 36.36 -2.90 -5.91
N ALA A 15 36.54 -3.17 -4.62
CA ALA A 15 36.99 -2.21 -3.62
C ALA A 15 38.48 -1.86 -3.73
N ALA A 16 39.27 -2.66 -4.47
CA ALA A 16 40.68 -2.38 -4.75
C ALA A 16 40.87 -1.03 -5.46
N ASP A 17 39.99 -0.68 -6.40
CA ASP A 17 39.89 0.69 -6.94
C ASP A 17 38.81 1.46 -6.18
N ARG A 18 39.24 2.21 -5.15
CA ARG A 18 38.31 2.94 -4.28
C ARG A 18 37.49 4.00 -5.01
N THR A 19 38.02 4.62 -6.06
CA THR A 19 37.32 5.69 -6.79
C THR A 19 36.22 5.07 -7.63
N LYS A 20 36.54 4.01 -8.37
CA LYS A 20 35.56 3.24 -9.15
C LYS A 20 34.52 2.59 -8.25
N TRP A 21 34.93 2.01 -7.12
CA TRP A 21 34.03 1.41 -6.13
C TRP A 21 32.96 2.38 -5.63
N ARG A 22 33.37 3.57 -5.15
CA ARG A 22 32.42 4.56 -4.64
C ARG A 22 31.40 5.01 -5.68
N ARG A 23 31.85 5.22 -6.93
CA ARG A 23 30.97 5.57 -8.04
C ARG A 23 29.95 4.45 -8.30
N THR A 24 30.43 3.21 -8.46
CA THR A 24 29.56 2.06 -8.72
C THR A 24 28.52 1.85 -7.61
N ILE A 25 28.92 1.97 -6.35
CA ILE A 25 27.99 1.88 -5.22
C ILE A 25 26.92 2.97 -5.29
N LYS A 26 27.33 4.22 -5.52
CA LYS A 26 26.40 5.34 -5.62
C LYS A 26 25.39 5.10 -6.73
N ASP A 27 25.85 4.73 -7.92
CA ASP A 27 25.00 4.50 -9.09
C ASP A 27 24.00 3.37 -8.81
N LYS A 28 24.46 2.25 -8.25
CA LYS A 28 23.61 1.09 -7.94
C LYS A 28 22.59 1.37 -6.85
N VAL A 29 22.93 2.19 -5.85
CA VAL A 29 21.99 2.62 -4.81
C VAL A 29 20.98 3.61 -5.38
N CYS A 30 21.41 4.57 -6.19
CA CYS A 30 20.53 5.52 -6.86
C CYS A 30 19.51 4.80 -7.77
N GLU A 31 19.98 3.83 -8.57
CA GLU A 31 19.14 2.99 -9.43
C GLU A 31 18.09 2.22 -8.61
N PHE A 32 18.54 1.55 -7.54
CA PHE A 32 17.65 0.82 -6.64
C PHE A 32 16.58 1.71 -6.00
N GLU A 33 16.94 2.88 -5.48
CA GLU A 33 15.97 3.78 -4.85
C GLU A 33 15.04 4.45 -5.87
N SER A 34 15.49 4.70 -7.12
CA SER A 34 14.59 5.13 -8.20
C SER A 34 13.52 4.07 -8.47
N ARG A 35 13.96 2.84 -8.75
CA ARG A 35 13.07 1.70 -9.00
C ARG A 35 12.10 1.45 -7.83
N ARG A 36 12.61 1.55 -6.60
CA ARG A 36 11.79 1.39 -5.39
C ARG A 36 10.71 2.48 -5.29
N ARG A 37 11.04 3.74 -5.59
CA ARG A 37 10.07 4.84 -5.59
C ARG A 37 9.01 4.66 -6.66
N GLU A 38 9.42 4.34 -7.89
CA GLU A 38 8.49 4.06 -9.00
C GLU A 38 7.52 2.94 -8.65
N GLN A 39 8.00 1.84 -8.04
CA GLN A 39 7.12 0.76 -7.58
C GLN A 39 6.14 1.18 -6.49
N LEU A 40 6.54 2.07 -5.58
CA LEU A 40 5.66 2.58 -4.53
C LEU A 40 4.60 3.54 -5.11
N ASP A 41 5.00 4.38 -6.06
CA ASP A 41 4.09 5.31 -6.74
C ASP A 41 3.08 4.54 -7.61
N ALA A 42 3.53 3.52 -8.34
CA ALA A 42 2.64 2.63 -9.09
C ALA A 42 1.59 1.96 -8.19
N ARG A 43 2.01 1.39 -7.04
CA ARG A 43 1.07 0.82 -6.06
C ARG A 43 0.10 1.86 -5.50
N ARG A 44 0.57 3.09 -5.27
CA ARG A 44 -0.28 4.18 -4.82
C ARG A 44 -1.32 4.54 -5.88
N ASP A 45 -0.94 4.57 -7.15
CA ASP A 45 -1.85 4.90 -8.24
C ASP A 45 -2.84 3.77 -8.52
N GLU A 46 -2.43 2.50 -8.42
CA GLU A 46 -3.34 1.34 -8.40
C GLU A 46 -4.40 1.47 -7.28
N LEU A 47 -3.99 1.89 -6.08
CA LEU A 47 -4.93 2.11 -4.97
C LEU A 47 -5.90 3.27 -5.21
N LYS A 48 -5.47 4.34 -5.90
CA LYS A 48 -6.36 5.44 -6.30
C LYS A 48 -7.30 5.06 -7.44
N ALA A 49 -6.82 4.24 -8.37
CA ALA A 49 -7.59 3.75 -9.50
C ALA A 49 -8.63 2.69 -9.08
N ARG A 50 -8.44 2.07 -7.91
CA ARG A 50 -9.41 1.10 -7.37
C ARG A 50 -10.79 1.75 -7.29
N PRO A 51 -11.84 1.14 -7.89
CA PRO A 51 -13.18 1.68 -7.83
C PRO A 51 -13.63 1.82 -6.37
N PRO A 52 -14.40 2.87 -6.03
CA PRO A 52 -14.99 3.00 -4.71
C PRO A 52 -15.74 1.72 -4.32
N ALA A 53 -15.58 1.29 -3.07
CA ALA A 53 -16.32 0.14 -2.57
C ALA A 53 -17.83 0.40 -2.72
N ALA A 54 -18.55 -0.56 -3.30
CA ALA A 54 -20.01 -0.51 -3.44
C ALA A 54 -20.66 -0.68 -2.07
N ILE A 55 -20.70 0.41 -1.30
CA ILE A 55 -21.33 0.46 0.02
C ILE A 55 -22.77 0.91 -0.16
N GLN A 56 -23.71 0.11 0.35
CA GLN A 56 -25.12 0.51 0.44
C GLN A 56 -25.32 1.31 1.73
N TYR A 57 -25.63 2.60 1.59
CA TYR A 57 -25.99 3.45 2.72
C TYR A 57 -27.51 3.47 2.87
N THR A 58 -27.99 3.15 4.07
CA THR A 58 -29.41 3.22 4.41
C THR A 58 -29.64 4.42 5.31
N TYR A 59 -30.60 5.27 4.92
CA TYR A 59 -31.01 6.45 5.70
C TYR A 59 -32.45 6.29 6.14
N ILE A 60 -32.72 6.46 7.43
CA ILE A 60 -34.07 6.46 8.01
C ILE A 60 -34.24 7.77 8.75
N GLY A 61 -35.19 8.61 8.31
CA GLY A 61 -35.40 9.94 8.90
C GLY A 61 -34.18 10.86 8.80
N GLY A 62 -33.32 10.68 7.79
CA GLY A 62 -32.08 11.44 7.62
C GLY A 62 -30.89 10.92 8.44
N VAL A 63 -31.07 9.87 9.24
CA VAL A 63 -30.01 9.24 10.04
C VAL A 63 -29.49 8.00 9.33
N LEU A 64 -28.17 7.81 9.30
CA LEU A 64 -27.55 6.59 8.79
C LEU A 64 -27.88 5.44 9.73
N THR A 65 -28.54 4.40 9.23
CA THR A 65 -29.04 3.30 10.06
C THR A 65 -28.72 1.96 9.42
N CYS A 66 -28.19 1.02 10.17
CA CYS A 66 -27.97 -0.35 9.69
C CYS A 66 -29.31 -1.06 9.48
N SER A 67 -29.54 -1.64 8.30
CA SER A 67 -30.76 -2.38 7.98
C SER A 67 -30.86 -3.72 8.69
N GLU A 68 -29.73 -4.31 9.12
CA GLU A 68 -29.71 -5.63 9.76
C GLU A 68 -29.99 -5.57 11.27
N CYS A 69 -29.45 -4.56 11.96
CA CYS A 69 -29.57 -4.46 13.42
C CYS A 69 -30.19 -3.15 13.92
N GLY A 70 -30.55 -2.22 13.03
CA GLY A 70 -31.17 -0.94 13.39
C GLY A 70 -30.23 0.08 14.04
N ARG A 71 -28.92 -0.21 14.16
CA ARG A 71 -27.96 0.69 14.78
C ARG A 71 -27.79 1.97 13.98
N THR A 72 -27.83 3.13 14.64
CA THR A 72 -27.66 4.44 14.03
C THR A 72 -26.21 4.91 14.08
N PHE A 73 -25.82 5.73 13.11
CA PHE A 73 -24.46 6.25 12.93
C PHE A 73 -24.50 7.73 12.59
N THR A 74 -23.55 8.49 13.14
CA THR A 74 -23.35 9.91 12.80
C THR A 74 -22.38 10.10 11.63
N ALA A 75 -21.50 9.13 11.38
CA ALA A 75 -20.49 9.19 10.32
C ALA A 75 -20.50 7.94 9.43
N LYS A 76 -20.33 8.15 8.11
CA LYS A 76 -20.26 7.09 7.10
C LYS A 76 -19.18 6.05 7.39
N ILE A 77 -18.02 6.47 7.91
CA ILE A 77 -16.91 5.56 8.24
C ILE A 77 -17.30 4.53 9.31
N GLY A 78 -18.05 4.96 10.33
CA GLY A 78 -18.56 4.09 11.38
C GLY A 78 -19.57 3.09 10.84
N PHE A 79 -20.52 3.56 10.02
CA PHE A 79 -21.48 2.71 9.33
C PHE A 79 -20.79 1.65 8.46
N VAL A 80 -19.81 2.05 7.64
CA VAL A 80 -19.09 1.15 6.73
C VAL A 80 -18.34 0.05 7.48
N SER A 81 -17.63 0.41 8.56
CA SER A 81 -16.91 -0.57 9.38
C SER A 81 -17.85 -1.62 9.97
N HIS A 82 -18.97 -1.14 10.51
CA HIS A 82 -20.01 -1.99 11.08
C HIS A 82 -20.68 -2.88 10.03
N TRP A 83 -21.09 -2.32 8.89
CA TRP A 83 -21.69 -3.06 7.78
C TRP A 83 -20.76 -4.15 7.24
N ARG A 84 -19.46 -3.89 7.13
CA ARG A 84 -18.48 -4.93 6.75
C ARG A 84 -18.38 -6.06 7.78
N ALA A 85 -18.64 -5.79 9.06
CA ALA A 85 -18.66 -6.84 10.08
C ALA A 85 -19.83 -7.79 9.86
N HIS A 86 -21.02 -7.25 9.55
CA HIS A 86 -22.18 -8.04 9.16
C HIS A 86 -21.90 -8.95 7.95
N GLN A 87 -21.28 -8.41 6.89
CA GLN A 87 -20.92 -9.20 5.70
C GLN A 87 -19.99 -10.37 5.99
N ARG A 88 -19.08 -10.24 6.97
CA ARG A 88 -18.19 -11.34 7.36
C ARG A 88 -18.91 -12.41 8.18
N SER A 89 -19.88 -12.00 9.00
CA SER A 89 -20.68 -12.90 9.83
C SER A 89 -21.76 -13.66 9.05
N SER A 90 -22.25 -13.11 7.95
CA SER A 90 -23.29 -13.75 7.11
C SER A 90 -22.74 -14.75 6.08
N GLN A 91 -21.41 -14.89 5.96
CA GLN A 91 -20.74 -15.79 5.00
C GLN A 91 -20.30 -17.13 5.62
N ASN A 92 -20.61 -17.35 6.91
CA ASN A 92 -20.52 -18.63 7.61
C ASN A 92 -21.93 -19.20 7.81
#